data_AF-A0A2X1RKW3-F1
#
_entry.id   AF-A0A2X1RKW3-F1
#
_cell.length_a   1.000
_cell.length_b   1.000
_cell.length_c   1.000
_cell.angle_alpha   90.00
_cell.angle_beta   90.00
_cell.angle_gamma   90.00
#
_symmetry.space_group_name_H-M   'P 1'
#
loop_
_entity.id
_entity.type
_entity.pdbx_description
1 polymer ?
#
loop_
_entity_poly.entity_id
_entity_poly.type
_entity_poly.pdbx_seq_one_letter_code
_entity_poly.pdbx_strand_id
1 'polypeptide(L)'
;MINRKILLASLLLIFTVLSACSREKNTCRVVKISDGDTLTCLTKGNKSIKVRLAEIDAPEKSQAFGQKSKKTLSDLVYQKNVRLSLKGKDRYQRTLAIVYYQDKNINLEMVKQGMAWAYKQYSHDPIYLQAQENAQAKGIGLWADNNPIEPSQWRRTREKSIWLLIIKRSVKHFPISNVKMRLFI
;
A
#
# COMPACT_ATOMS: atom_id res chain seq x y z
N MET A 1 -63.11 7.18 1.57
CA MET A 1 -62.22 7.79 0.54
C MET A 1 -60.85 8.01 1.15
N ILE A 2 -59.84 7.24 0.75
CA ILE A 2 -58.48 7.39 1.27
C ILE A 2 -57.88 8.68 0.71
N ASN A 3 -57.33 9.53 1.58
CA ASN A 3 -56.86 10.85 1.22
C ASN A 3 -55.59 10.74 0.33
N ARG A 4 -55.67 11.22 -0.91
CA ARG A 4 -54.55 11.21 -1.88
C ARG A 4 -53.26 11.82 -1.32
N LYS A 5 -53.35 12.80 -0.41
CA LYS A 5 -52.19 13.39 0.27
C LYS A 5 -51.50 12.43 1.23
N ILE A 6 -52.28 11.58 1.93
CA ILE A 6 -51.75 10.55 2.83
C ILE A 6 -51.06 9.46 1.99
N LEU A 7 -51.66 9.05 0.87
CA LEU A 7 -51.10 8.05 -0.03
C LEU A 7 -49.76 8.49 -0.65
N LEU A 8 -49.68 9.75 -1.07
CA LEU A 8 -48.45 10.37 -1.62
C LEU A 8 -47.35 10.51 -0.55
N ALA A 9 -47.70 10.90 0.68
CA ALA A 9 -46.74 11.03 1.77
C ALA A 9 -46.15 9.66 2.18
N SER A 10 -46.96 8.60 2.23
CA SER A 10 -46.49 7.23 2.48
C SER A 10 -45.59 6.70 1.37
N LEU A 11 -45.89 7.01 0.10
CA LEU A 11 -45.07 6.60 -1.05
C LEU A 11 -43.71 7.31 -1.05
N LEU A 12 -43.67 8.59 -0.67
CA LEU A 12 -42.44 9.37 -0.54
C LEU A 12 -41.57 8.84 0.62
N LEU A 13 -42.19 8.47 1.74
CA LEU A 13 -41.49 7.89 2.89
C LEU A 13 -40.83 6.55 2.50
N ILE A 14 -41.56 5.66 1.83
CA ILE A 14 -41.06 4.35 1.36
C ILE A 14 -39.90 4.50 0.36
N PHE A 15 -39.94 5.51 -0.52
CA PHE A 15 -38.87 5.79 -1.48
C PHE A 15 -37.57 6.28 -0.82
N THR A 16 -37.67 7.03 0.30
CA THR A 16 -36.48 7.48 1.06
C THR A 16 -35.79 6.35 1.83
N VAL A 17 -36.54 5.37 2.36
CA VAL A 17 -35.94 4.25 3.11
C VAL A 17 -35.20 3.26 2.20
N LEU A 18 -35.64 3.11 0.94
CA LEU A 18 -35.04 2.19 -0.03
C LEU A 18 -33.64 2.63 -0.51
N SER A 19 -33.31 3.92 -0.46
CA SER A 19 -32.02 4.44 -0.93
C SER A 19 -30.86 4.28 0.06
N ALA A 20 -31.13 3.87 1.32
CA ALA A 20 -30.09 3.76 2.35
C ALA A 20 -29.22 2.48 2.26
N CYS A 21 -29.60 1.48 1.45
CA CYS A 21 -28.95 0.17 1.47
C CYS A 21 -28.21 -0.15 0.17
N SER A 22 -27.08 0.51 -0.10
CA SER A 22 -26.17 0.04 -1.17
C SER A 22 -24.68 0.36 -0.98
N ARG A 23 -24.21 0.64 0.25
CA ARG A 23 -22.82 1.08 0.50
C ARG A 23 -21.82 0.00 0.97
N GLU A 24 -22.14 -1.28 0.78
CA GLU A 24 -21.33 -2.41 1.28
C GLU A 24 -20.52 -3.18 0.21
N LYS A 25 -20.29 -2.65 -0.99
CA LYS A 25 -19.76 -3.49 -2.07
C LYS A 25 -18.29 -3.95 -1.93
N ASN A 26 -17.50 -3.49 -0.96
CA ASN A 26 -16.07 -3.80 -0.89
C ASN A 26 -15.51 -3.96 0.53
N THR A 27 -16.18 -4.72 1.40
CA THR A 27 -15.63 -5.07 2.72
C THR A 27 -14.89 -6.41 2.73
N CYS A 28 -13.83 -6.51 3.52
CA CYS A 28 -13.10 -7.76 3.73
C CYS A 28 -12.44 -7.82 5.11
N ARG A 29 -12.25 -9.04 5.63
CA ARG A 29 -11.53 -9.27 6.90
C ARG A 29 -10.05 -9.44 6.64
N VAL A 30 -9.20 -8.63 7.27
CA VAL A 30 -7.74 -8.75 7.12
C VAL A 30 -7.24 -9.96 7.89
N VAL A 31 -6.59 -10.89 7.19
CA VAL A 31 -6.12 -12.17 7.76
C VAL A 31 -4.61 -12.32 7.76
N LYS A 32 -3.87 -11.47 7.02
CA LYS A 32 -2.40 -11.48 7.00
C LYS A 32 -1.85 -10.12 6.60
N ILE A 33 -0.76 -9.72 7.24
CA ILE A 33 0.06 -8.57 6.85
C ILE A 33 1.36 -9.10 6.26
N SER A 34 1.64 -8.74 5.01
CA SER A 34 2.88 -9.16 4.34
C SER A 34 4.03 -8.26 4.78
N ASP A 35 3.87 -6.95 4.62
CA ASP A 35 4.83 -5.87 4.88
C ASP A 35 4.04 -4.57 5.20
N GLY A 36 4.68 -3.40 5.14
CA GLY A 36 4.09 -2.12 5.53
C GLY A 36 3.03 -1.53 4.58
N ASP A 37 2.82 -2.13 3.42
CA ASP A 37 1.81 -1.65 2.46
C ASP A 37 1.04 -2.78 1.74
N THR A 38 1.29 -4.03 2.09
CA THR A 38 0.62 -5.18 1.49
C THR A 38 -0.05 -6.04 2.55
N LEU A 39 -1.37 -6.25 2.40
CA LEU A 39 -2.17 -7.13 3.24
C LEU A 39 -2.91 -8.19 2.41
N THR A 40 -3.40 -9.22 3.09
CA THR A 40 -4.32 -10.21 2.51
C THR A 40 -5.62 -10.18 3.31
N CYS A 41 -6.75 -10.13 2.61
CA CYS A 41 -8.06 -10.17 3.24
C CYS A 41 -8.99 -11.21 2.61
N LEU A 42 -9.95 -11.68 3.42
CA LEU A 42 -11.04 -12.56 2.99
C LEU A 42 -12.29 -11.74 2.72
N THR A 43 -12.82 -11.84 1.50
CA THR A 43 -14.11 -11.22 1.15
C THR A 43 -15.28 -12.04 1.72
N LYS A 44 -16.51 -11.52 1.65
CA LYS A 44 -17.73 -12.22 2.12
C LYS A 44 -17.93 -13.62 1.52
N GLY A 45 -17.35 -13.92 0.36
CA GLY A 45 -17.37 -15.25 -0.27
C GLY A 45 -16.17 -16.14 0.05
N ASN A 46 -15.45 -15.87 1.15
CA ASN A 46 -14.21 -16.56 1.54
C ASN A 46 -13.08 -16.54 0.49
N LYS A 47 -13.17 -15.62 -0.49
CA LYS A 47 -12.11 -15.43 -1.47
C LYS A 47 -10.97 -14.64 -0.85
N SER A 48 -9.78 -15.22 -0.87
CA SER A 48 -8.56 -14.54 -0.48
C SER A 48 -8.10 -13.57 -1.58
N ILE A 49 -7.88 -12.31 -1.22
CA ILE A 49 -7.32 -11.29 -2.11
C ILE A 49 -6.11 -10.63 -1.46
N LYS A 50 -5.06 -10.40 -2.26
CA LYS A 50 -3.93 -9.54 -1.88
C LYS A 50 -4.24 -8.10 -2.24
N VAL A 51 -4.03 -7.20 -1.29
CA VAL A 51 -4.26 -5.76 -1.42
C VAL A 51 -2.95 -5.03 -1.21
N ARG A 52 -2.57 -4.18 -2.17
CA ARG A 52 -1.49 -3.20 -2.06
C ARG A 52 -2.13 -1.85 -1.77
N LEU A 53 -1.67 -1.18 -0.72
CA LEU A 53 -2.15 0.14 -0.33
C LEU A 53 -1.77 1.15 -1.42
N ALA A 54 -2.75 1.83 -2.02
CA ALA A 54 -2.52 2.89 -2.99
C ALA A 54 -1.81 4.11 -2.38
N GLU A 55 -1.25 4.96 -3.24
CA GLU A 55 -0.61 6.26 -2.92
C GLU A 55 0.67 6.20 -2.05
N ILE A 56 1.09 5.03 -1.57
CA ILE A 56 2.23 4.90 -0.64
C ILE A 56 3.24 3.83 -1.06
N ASP A 57 4.48 3.91 -0.58
CA ASP A 57 5.50 2.84 -0.67
C ASP A 57 6.16 2.66 0.70
N ALA A 58 6.02 1.48 1.29
CA ALA A 58 6.58 1.19 2.60
C ALA A 58 7.98 0.57 2.50
N PRO A 59 8.83 0.74 3.53
CA PRO A 59 10.12 0.05 3.58
C PRO A 59 9.97 -1.47 3.44
N GLU A 60 10.84 -2.05 2.63
CA GLU A 60 10.89 -3.49 2.39
C GLU A 60 11.23 -4.23 3.70
N LYS A 61 10.84 -5.50 3.84
CA LYS A 61 10.97 -6.24 5.13
C LYS A 61 12.36 -6.24 5.74
N SER A 62 13.40 -6.25 4.91
CA SER A 62 14.81 -6.24 5.31
C SER A 62 15.46 -4.87 5.16
N GLN A 63 14.68 -3.84 4.85
CA GLN A 63 15.10 -2.45 4.90
C GLN A 63 14.92 -1.92 6.32
N ALA A 64 15.69 -0.89 6.68
CA ALA A 64 15.45 -0.14 7.90
C ALA A 64 13.95 0.26 8.00
N PHE A 65 13.38 0.17 9.20
CA PHE A 65 11.95 0.38 9.46
C PHE A 65 10.97 -0.61 8.83
N GLY A 66 11.39 -1.59 8.02
CA GLY A 66 10.49 -2.56 7.38
C GLY A 66 9.64 -3.37 8.37
N GLN A 67 10.25 -3.86 9.44
CA GLN A 67 9.52 -4.59 10.49
C GLN A 67 8.59 -3.68 11.29
N LYS A 68 9.03 -2.46 11.60
CA LYS A 68 8.22 -1.48 12.33
C LYS A 68 7.00 -1.06 11.50
N SER A 69 7.19 -0.79 10.22
CA SER A 69 6.12 -0.45 9.28
C SER A 69 5.09 -1.58 9.14
N LYS A 70 5.55 -2.83 8.96
CA LYS A 70 4.67 -4.01 8.98
C LYS A 70 3.87 -4.11 10.29
N LYS A 71 4.54 -3.92 11.44
CA LYS A 71 3.89 -3.95 12.75
C LYS A 71 2.81 -2.86 12.86
N THR A 72 3.11 -1.63 12.46
CA THR A 72 2.14 -0.53 12.48
C THR A 72 0.91 -0.86 11.64
N LEU A 73 1.07 -1.36 10.41
CA LEU A 73 -0.06 -1.77 9.59
C LEU A 73 -0.87 -2.89 10.27
N SER A 74 -0.18 -3.84 10.91
CA SER A 74 -0.83 -4.91 11.68
C SER A 74 -1.67 -4.36 12.82
N ASP A 75 -1.12 -3.47 13.65
CA ASP A 75 -1.84 -2.88 14.78
C ASP A 75 -3.08 -2.09 14.30
N LEU A 76 -2.97 -1.45 13.14
CA LEU A 76 -4.07 -0.68 12.53
C LEU A 76 -5.19 -1.58 12.01
N VAL A 77 -4.91 -2.70 11.32
CA VAL A 77 -5.96 -3.42 10.56
C VAL A 77 -5.99 -4.95 10.71
N TYR A 78 -5.04 -5.60 11.38
CA TYR A 78 -5.05 -7.06 11.49
C TYR A 78 -6.31 -7.56 12.21
N GLN A 79 -6.92 -8.63 11.69
CA GLN A 79 -8.19 -9.24 12.14
C GLN A 79 -9.42 -8.32 12.10
N LYS A 80 -9.30 -7.10 11.58
CA LYS A 80 -10.40 -6.14 11.45
C LYS A 80 -11.11 -6.28 10.10
N ASN A 81 -12.38 -5.91 10.08
CA ASN A 81 -13.15 -5.74 8.84
C ASN A 81 -12.89 -4.34 8.29
N VAL A 82 -12.33 -4.27 7.09
CA VAL A 82 -11.97 -3.02 6.42
C VAL A 82 -12.81 -2.82 5.17
N ARG A 83 -13.02 -1.57 4.79
CA ARG A 83 -13.61 -1.18 3.51
C ARG A 83 -12.50 -0.82 2.54
N LEU A 84 -12.58 -1.34 1.32
CA LEU A 84 -11.64 -1.03 0.24
C LEU A 84 -12.26 -0.02 -0.72
N SER A 85 -11.54 1.07 -0.99
CA SER A 85 -11.78 1.95 -2.13
C SER A 85 -10.84 1.53 -3.26
N LEU A 86 -11.35 0.77 -4.22
CA LEU A 86 -10.56 0.17 -5.29
C LEU A 86 -9.99 1.24 -6.23
N LYS A 87 -8.74 1.06 -6.63
CA LYS A 87 -8.01 1.89 -7.60
C LYS A 87 -7.55 1.10 -8.84
N GLY A 88 -7.74 -0.21 -8.84
CA GLY A 88 -7.43 -1.09 -9.97
C GLY A 88 -6.56 -2.28 -9.55
N LYS A 89 -5.67 -2.68 -10.46
CA LYS A 89 -4.70 -3.76 -10.28
C LYS A 89 -3.30 -3.25 -10.54
N ASP A 90 -2.33 -3.71 -9.76
CA ASP A 90 -0.92 -3.46 -10.07
C ASP A 90 -0.38 -4.48 -11.09
N ARG A 91 0.86 -4.26 -11.54
CA ARG A 91 1.55 -5.17 -12.48
C ARG A 91 1.70 -6.62 -11.99
N TYR A 92 1.54 -6.85 -10.68
CA TYR A 92 1.61 -8.16 -10.04
C TYR A 92 0.22 -8.74 -9.74
N GLN A 93 -0.84 -8.16 -10.33
CA GLN A 93 -2.24 -8.57 -10.17
C GLN A 93 -2.78 -8.45 -8.74
N ARG A 94 -2.09 -7.71 -7.86
CA ARG A 94 -2.62 -7.35 -6.53
C ARG A 94 -3.69 -6.28 -6.70
N THR A 95 -4.70 -6.33 -5.86
CA THR A 95 -5.73 -5.27 -5.79
C THR A 95 -5.09 -4.00 -5.25
N LEU A 96 -5.11 -2.91 -6.02
CA LEU A 96 -4.67 -1.59 -5.57
C LEU A 96 -5.85 -0.88 -4.92
N ALA A 97 -5.73 -0.43 -3.67
CA ALA A 97 -6.84 0.21 -2.96
C ALA A 97 -6.41 1.17 -1.85
N ILE A 98 -7.27 2.14 -1.55
CA ILE A 98 -7.25 2.86 -0.27
C ILE A 98 -8.05 2.06 0.75
N VAL A 99 -7.41 1.73 1.87
CA VAL A 99 -8.01 0.91 2.94
C VAL A 99 -8.60 1.83 4.01
N TYR A 100 -9.85 1.58 4.37
CA TYR A 100 -10.55 2.29 5.43
C TYR A 100 -10.95 1.35 6.57
N TYR A 101 -10.70 1.78 7.80
CA TYR A 101 -11.21 1.13 9.01
C TYR A 101 -11.86 2.18 9.89
N GLN A 102 -13.14 2.01 10.24
CA GLN A 102 -13.93 3.03 10.98
C GLN A 102 -13.78 4.43 10.37
N ASP A 103 -13.92 4.51 9.04
CA ASP A 103 -13.75 5.72 8.21
C ASP A 103 -12.37 6.41 8.24
N LYS A 104 -11.40 5.86 8.97
CA LYS A 104 -10.01 6.29 8.91
C LYS A 104 -9.31 5.73 7.68
N ASN A 105 -8.69 6.60 6.88
CA ASN A 105 -7.80 6.21 5.78
C ASN A 105 -6.48 5.66 6.34
N ILE A 106 -6.30 4.34 6.25
CA ILE A 106 -5.15 3.63 6.79
C ILE A 106 -3.88 3.89 5.98
N ASN A 107 -4.00 4.09 4.67
CA ASN A 107 -2.85 4.43 3.84
C ASN A 107 -2.25 5.76 4.27
N LEU A 108 -3.09 6.76 4.50
CA LEU A 108 -2.66 8.08 4.98
C LEU A 108 -2.10 7.99 6.40
N GLU A 109 -2.71 7.17 7.26
CA GLU A 109 -2.21 6.92 8.61
C GLU A 109 -0.79 6.34 8.62
N MET A 110 -0.47 5.43 7.70
CA MET A 110 0.91 4.91 7.53
C MET A 110 1.92 6.03 7.24
N VAL A 111 1.55 7.00 6.40
CA VAL A 111 2.42 8.15 6.09
C VAL A 111 2.54 9.10 7.28
N LYS A 112 1.42 9.41 7.95
CA LYS A 112 1.41 10.26 9.16
C LYS A 112 2.28 9.71 10.28
N GLN A 113 2.32 8.38 10.43
CA GLN A 113 3.17 7.71 11.42
C GLN A 113 4.63 7.50 10.94
N GLY A 114 5.00 8.06 9.78
CA GLY A 114 6.34 7.93 9.22
C GLY A 114 6.72 6.49 8.89
N MET A 115 5.74 5.64 8.56
CA MET A 115 5.95 4.22 8.25
C MET A 115 5.90 3.91 6.75
N ALA A 116 5.57 4.89 5.92
CA ALA A 116 5.59 4.77 4.47
C ALA A 116 5.91 6.12 3.82
N TRP A 117 6.47 6.06 2.62
CA TRP A 117 6.66 7.20 1.74
C TRP A 117 5.38 7.45 0.95
N ALA A 118 5.06 8.71 0.68
CA ALA A 118 4.04 9.09 -0.29
C ALA A 118 4.60 8.89 -1.72
N TYR A 119 3.81 8.26 -2.59
CA TYR A 119 4.25 7.88 -3.92
C TYR A 119 4.25 9.11 -4.86
N LYS A 120 5.35 9.87 -4.94
CA LYS A 120 5.40 11.13 -5.71
C LYS A 120 4.89 11.04 -7.15
N GLN A 121 5.12 9.91 -7.83
CA GLN A 121 4.74 9.72 -9.24
C GLN A 121 3.28 9.33 -9.47
N TYR A 122 2.57 8.88 -8.42
CA TYR A 122 1.20 8.37 -8.52
C TYR A 122 0.29 8.88 -7.39
N SER A 123 0.78 9.78 -6.53
CA SER A 123 0.00 10.38 -5.46
C SER A 123 -0.84 11.50 -6.06
N HIS A 124 -2.11 11.21 -6.34
CA HIS A 124 -3.01 12.17 -6.96
C HIS A 124 -3.63 13.13 -5.93
N ASP A 125 -3.57 12.76 -4.65
CA ASP A 125 -4.10 13.54 -3.55
C ASP A 125 -2.95 14.23 -2.78
N PRO A 126 -2.93 15.58 -2.72
CA PRO A 126 -1.86 16.33 -2.05
C PRO A 126 -1.77 16.02 -0.54
N ILE A 127 -2.81 15.46 0.07
CA ILE A 127 -2.83 15.15 1.50
C ILE A 127 -1.71 14.18 1.92
N TYR A 128 -1.27 13.28 1.03
CA TYR A 128 -0.20 12.33 1.34
C TYR A 128 1.17 13.02 1.38
N LEU A 129 1.42 13.93 0.44
CA LEU A 129 2.66 14.71 0.42
C LEU A 129 2.74 15.62 1.65
N GLN A 130 1.65 16.31 1.97
CA GLN A 130 1.57 17.14 3.18
C GLN A 130 1.75 16.32 4.45
N ALA A 131 1.15 15.13 4.54
CA ALA A 131 1.34 14.24 5.68
C ALA A 131 2.79 13.78 5.82
N GLN A 132 3.46 13.50 4.70
CA GLN A 132 4.87 13.14 4.69
C GLN A 132 5.75 14.30 5.16
N GLU A 133 5.57 15.50 4.61
CA GLU A 133 6.32 16.71 4.99
C GLU A 133 6.18 17.00 6.50
N ASN A 134 4.98 16.86 7.04
CA ASN A 134 4.72 16.99 8.48
C ASN A 134 5.44 15.92 9.31
N ALA A 135 5.47 14.67 8.85
CA ALA A 135 6.18 13.59 9.53
C ALA A 135 7.71 13.79 9.46
N GLN A 136 8.21 14.30 8.34
CA GLN A 136 9.61 14.66 8.13
C GLN A 136 10.06 15.78 9.07
N ALA A 137 9.33 16.89 9.10
CA ALA A 137 9.65 18.04 9.96
C ALA A 137 9.68 17.69 11.46
N LYS A 138 8.95 16.65 11.86
CA LYS A 138 8.86 16.18 13.25
C LYS A 138 9.77 14.98 13.55
N GLY A 139 10.55 14.49 12.58
CA GLY A 139 11.40 13.31 12.76
C GLY A 139 10.61 12.05 13.15
N ILE A 140 9.38 11.88 12.65
CA ILE A 140 8.52 10.76 13.04
C ILE A 140 8.89 9.50 12.27
N GLY A 141 8.98 8.37 12.96
CA GLY A 141 9.11 7.08 12.29
C GLY A 141 10.43 6.96 11.54
N LEU A 142 10.37 6.63 10.25
CA LEU A 142 11.55 6.50 9.38
C LEU A 142 12.31 7.82 9.24
N TRP A 143 11.67 8.96 9.49
CA TRP A 143 12.28 10.28 9.42
C TRP A 143 13.14 10.63 10.65
N ALA A 144 13.18 9.78 11.68
CA ALA A 144 14.15 9.88 12.77
C ALA A 144 15.56 9.44 12.33
N ASP A 145 15.68 8.74 11.20
CA ASP A 145 16.95 8.40 10.58
C ASP A 145 17.55 9.65 9.92
N ASN A 146 18.86 9.82 10.01
CA ASN A 146 19.58 10.92 9.35
C ASN A 146 19.58 10.77 7.82
N ASN A 147 19.49 9.53 7.31
CA ASN A 147 19.51 9.26 5.88
C ASN A 147 18.48 8.17 5.50
N PRO A 148 17.18 8.47 5.58
CA PRO A 148 16.15 7.51 5.25
C PRO A 148 16.17 7.20 3.76
N ILE A 149 16.35 5.93 3.42
CA ILE A 149 16.37 5.46 2.04
C ILE A 149 14.94 5.17 1.57
N GLU A 150 14.55 5.67 0.40
CA GLU A 150 13.26 5.34 -0.22
C GLU A 150 13.23 3.88 -0.69
N PRO A 151 12.11 3.13 -0.58
CA PRO A 151 12.06 1.72 -0.97
C PRO A 151 12.43 1.47 -2.44
N SER A 152 12.06 2.39 -3.35
CA SER A 152 12.45 2.32 -4.76
C SER A 152 13.97 2.42 -4.97
N GLN A 153 14.66 3.26 -4.19
CA GLN A 153 16.12 3.37 -4.19
C GLN A 153 16.76 2.12 -3.59
N TRP A 154 16.24 1.64 -2.46
CA TRP A 154 16.71 0.42 -1.80
C TRP A 154 16.67 -0.79 -2.75
N ARG A 155 15.56 -0.98 -3.47
CA ARG A 155 15.41 -2.04 -4.49
C ARG A 155 16.52 -1.97 -5.55
N ARG A 156 16.78 -0.79 -6.13
CA ARG A 156 17.84 -0.58 -7.14
C ARG A 156 19.25 -0.92 -6.63
N THR A 157 19.56 -0.58 -5.38
CA THR A 157 20.89 -0.87 -4.80
C THR A 157 21.15 -2.39 -4.68
N ARG A 158 20.12 -3.17 -4.36
CA ARG A 158 20.23 -4.62 -4.24
C ARG A 158 20.35 -5.31 -5.60
N GLU A 159 19.64 -4.84 -6.61
CA GLU A 159 19.77 -5.35 -7.99
C GLU A 159 21.20 -5.20 -8.51
N LYS A 160 21.82 -4.02 -8.32
CA LYS A 160 23.23 -3.78 -8.68
C LYS A 160 24.18 -4.71 -7.93
N SER A 161 23.95 -4.92 -6.64
CA SER A 161 24.78 -5.79 -5.80
C SER A 161 24.70 -7.25 -6.23
N ILE A 162 23.50 -7.73 -6.57
CA ILE A 162 23.28 -9.09 -7.10
C ILE A 162 23.97 -9.24 -8.46
N TRP A 163 23.84 -8.25 -9.35
CA TRP A 163 24.48 -8.29 -10.67
C TRP A 163 26.02 -8.33 -10.57
N LEU A 164 26.61 -7.55 -9.67
CA LEU A 164 28.05 -7.59 -9.38
C LEU A 164 28.50 -8.94 -8.79
N LEU A 165 27.69 -9.56 -7.93
CA LEU A 165 27.97 -10.89 -7.38
C LEU A 165 27.95 -11.98 -8.47
N ILE A 166 26.98 -11.91 -9.40
CA ILE A 166 26.90 -12.83 -10.54
C ILE A 166 28.14 -12.70 -11.42
N ILE A 167 28.53 -11.48 -11.79
CA ILE A 167 29.75 -11.25 -12.61
C ILE A 167 30.99 -11.79 -11.91
N LYS A 168 31.19 -11.46 -10.62
CA LYS A 168 32.35 -11.95 -9.85
C LYS A 168 32.39 -13.48 -9.77
N ARG A 169 31.24 -14.15 -9.75
CA ARG A 169 31.16 -15.63 -9.79
C ARG A 169 31.48 -16.19 -11.18
N SER A 170 30.95 -15.59 -12.24
CA SER A 170 31.20 -16.02 -13.62
C SER A 170 32.66 -15.81 -14.02
N VAL A 171 33.30 -14.72 -13.58
CA VAL A 171 34.71 -14.43 -13.89
C VAL A 171 35.67 -15.37 -13.13
N LYS A 172 35.30 -15.89 -11.96
CA LYS A 172 36.11 -16.86 -11.21
C LYS A 172 36.12 -18.29 -11.80
N HIS A 173 35.25 -18.59 -12.77
CA HIS A 173 35.18 -19.90 -13.43
C HIS A 173 35.72 -19.91 -14.87
N PHE A 174 36.33 -18.81 -15.33
CA PHE A 174 37.07 -18.80 -16.58
C PHE A 174 38.56 -19.07 -16.30
N PRO A 175 39.16 -20.17 -16.81
CA PRO A 175 40.60 -20.28 -16.82
C PRO A 175 41.17 -19.12 -17.65
N ILE A 176 42.12 -18.39 -17.08
CA ILE A 176 42.82 -17.31 -17.76
C ILE A 176 43.75 -17.96 -18.79
N SER A 177 43.23 -18.24 -19.97
CA SER A 177 44.03 -18.48 -21.16
C SER A 177 43.42 -17.71 -22.32
N ASN A 178 44.07 -16.59 -22.65
CA ASN A 178 43.91 -15.80 -23.87
C ASN A 178 42.54 -15.14 -24.11
N VAL A 179 42.35 -13.94 -23.57
CA VAL A 179 41.47 -12.95 -24.20
C VAL A 179 42.23 -11.64 -24.34
N LYS A 180 42.61 -11.32 -25.58
CA LYS A 180 43.16 -10.03 -25.99
C LYS A 180 42.10 -8.95 -25.76
N MET A 181 42.40 -8.02 -24.85
CA MET A 181 41.58 -6.87 -24.53
C MET A 181 41.54 -5.92 -25.75
N ARG A 182 40.36 -5.72 -26.35
CA ARG A 182 40.11 -4.64 -27.31
C ARG A 182 39.26 -3.59 -26.60
N LEU A 183 39.88 -2.49 -26.19
CA LEU A 183 39.18 -1.26 -25.82
C LEU A 183 38.51 -0.71 -27.07
N PHE A 184 37.21 -0.44 -27.00
CA PHE A 184 36.57 0.54 -27.87
C PHE A 184 36.34 1.81 -27.04
N ILE A 185 36.87 2.90 -27.59
CA ILE A 185 36.68 4.29 -27.20
C ILE A 185 35.23 4.68 -27.50
#